data_AF-A0A0B3WVD8-F1
#
_entry.id   AF-A0A0B3WVD8-F1
#
_cell.length_a   1.000
_cell.length_b   1.000
_cell.length_c   1.000
_cell.angle_alpha   90.00
_cell.angle_beta   90.00
_cell.angle_gamma   90.00
#
_symmetry.space_group_name_H-M   'P 1'
#
loop_
_entity.id
_entity.type
_entity.pdbx_description
1 polymer ?
#
loop_
_entity_poly.entity_id
_entity_poly.type
_entity_poly.pdbx_seq_one_letter_code
_entity_poly.pdbx_strand_id
1 'polypeptide(L)'
;MMISLESYMESLEDKSYEGLIRERDALIKEIREFEKNKDRWGDECMVHPSPDVVYQCNLQYLARLCELIAKTYNCVYVQGEVKEKENFEWIYIIREWLSNKQIYESTVEENVIARKKGKEYSLSDHLQGLIYSLLSNQRPWSRIVPHLSEIDSIFYNYDVDRVKSTDGDFFANEICRIKCGNRNIASQMRNINKNIETMEKIEQDYGSMDAFVTSAPVYEVVKSLSAYNSKYKLHNVGEPLAWEYLRNVGIDGAKPDVHLCRFFGGNRMGKGNHSPASMREVYETVLRISKNTGLSMALIDSLVWNYCAEGYGEVCTANPKCTQCPIRAFCQEP
;
A
#
# COMPACT_ATOMS: atom_id res chain seq x y z
N MET A 1 -13.15 12.09 -29.73
CA MET A 1 -11.89 12.22 -28.97
C MET A 1 -11.56 10.83 -28.46
N MET A 2 -10.40 10.30 -28.83
CA MET A 2 -9.95 9.00 -28.31
C MET A 2 -9.38 9.23 -26.91
N ILE A 3 -9.82 8.42 -25.95
CA ILE A 3 -9.29 8.41 -24.60
C ILE A 3 -8.12 7.41 -24.51
N SER A 4 -7.35 7.38 -23.42
CA SER A 4 -6.32 6.35 -23.28
C SER A 4 -6.97 4.98 -23.04
N LEU A 5 -6.20 3.90 -23.24
CA LEU A 5 -6.65 2.55 -22.94
C LEU A 5 -7.04 2.41 -21.47
N GLU A 6 -6.29 3.04 -20.57
CA GLU A 6 -6.52 3.05 -19.13
C GLU A 6 -7.86 3.72 -18.80
N SER A 7 -8.09 4.95 -19.29
CA SER A 7 -9.35 5.66 -19.07
C SER A 7 -10.55 4.95 -19.72
N TYR A 8 -10.33 4.29 -20.87
CA TYR A 8 -11.36 3.44 -21.48
C TYR A 8 -11.73 2.29 -20.55
N MET A 9 -10.75 1.58 -19.99
CA MET A 9 -11.01 0.46 -19.07
C MET A 9 -11.65 0.91 -17.75
N GLU A 10 -11.24 2.04 -17.19
CA GLU A 10 -11.87 2.63 -16.00
C GLU A 10 -13.37 2.90 -16.23
N SER A 11 -13.75 3.39 -17.42
CA SER A 11 -15.15 3.64 -17.77
C SER A 11 -16.03 2.37 -17.84
N LEU A 12 -15.39 1.20 -17.84
CA LEU A 12 -16.04 -0.10 -17.96
C LEU A 12 -16.06 -0.90 -16.64
N GLU A 13 -15.32 -0.46 -15.62
CA GLU A 13 -15.10 -1.24 -14.39
C GLU A 13 -16.42 -1.51 -13.63
N ASP A 14 -17.37 -0.59 -13.68
CA ASP A 14 -18.68 -0.67 -13.00
C ASP A 14 -19.83 -1.16 -13.91
N LYS A 15 -19.57 -1.50 -15.18
CA LYS A 15 -20.63 -1.95 -16.09
C LYS A 15 -21.07 -3.39 -15.76
N SER A 16 -22.38 -3.65 -15.87
CA SER A 16 -22.91 -5.02 -15.79
C SER A 16 -22.38 -5.88 -16.93
N TYR A 17 -22.46 -7.21 -16.80
CA TYR A 17 -22.07 -8.13 -17.88
C TYR A 17 -22.79 -7.80 -19.19
N GLU A 18 -24.10 -7.53 -19.16
CA GLU A 18 -24.88 -7.11 -20.33
C GLU A 18 -24.40 -5.76 -20.87
N GLY A 19 -23.98 -4.84 -19.99
CA GLY A 19 -23.38 -3.56 -20.37
C GLY A 19 -22.07 -3.74 -21.14
N LEU A 20 -21.21 -4.65 -20.69
CA LEU A 20 -19.96 -5.01 -21.37
C LEU A 20 -20.21 -5.67 -22.73
N ILE A 21 -21.23 -6.54 -22.83
CA ILE A 21 -21.62 -7.17 -24.10
C ILE A 21 -22.10 -6.12 -25.11
N ARG A 22 -22.91 -5.14 -24.68
CA ARG A 22 -23.35 -4.04 -25.55
C ARG A 22 -22.18 -3.19 -26.05
N GLU A 23 -21.23 -2.90 -25.18
CA GLU A 23 -20.02 -2.16 -25.53
C GLU A 23 -19.19 -2.91 -26.59
N ARG A 24 -19.03 -4.23 -26.41
CA ARG A 24 -18.32 -5.10 -27.36
C ARG A 24 -18.99 -5.07 -28.74
N ASP A 25 -20.31 -5.18 -28.76
CA ASP A 25 -21.06 -5.21 -30.01
C ASP A 25 -21.00 -3.85 -30.73
N ALA A 26 -20.97 -2.74 -29.98
CA ALA A 26 -20.74 -1.40 -30.53
C ALA A 26 -19.34 -1.28 -31.16
N LEU A 27 -18.28 -1.69 -30.45
CA LEU A 27 -16.91 -1.66 -30.99
C LEU A 27 -16.75 -2.54 -32.23
N ILE A 28 -17.30 -3.77 -32.21
CA ILE A 28 -17.26 -4.67 -33.37
C ILE A 28 -17.97 -4.04 -34.57
N LYS A 29 -19.08 -3.33 -34.34
CA LYS A 29 -19.80 -2.62 -35.40
C LYS A 29 -18.92 -1.54 -36.02
N GLU A 30 -18.27 -0.69 -35.22
CA GLU A 30 -17.39 0.36 -35.71
C GLU A 30 -16.19 -0.19 -36.50
N ILE A 31 -15.55 -1.25 -35.99
CA ILE A 31 -14.44 -1.95 -36.66
C ILE A 31 -14.89 -2.49 -38.02
N ARG A 32 -16.05 -3.13 -38.10
CA ARG A 32 -16.59 -3.67 -39.36
C ARG A 32 -17.00 -2.58 -40.34
N GLU A 33 -17.52 -1.46 -39.85
CA GLU A 33 -17.86 -0.31 -40.68
C GLU A 33 -16.61 0.29 -41.31
N PHE A 34 -15.52 0.40 -40.55
CA PHE A 34 -14.22 0.79 -41.07
C PHE A 34 -13.73 -0.18 -42.16
N GLU A 35 -13.69 -1.48 -41.87
CA GLU A 35 -13.17 -2.51 -42.79
C GLU A 35 -13.93 -2.54 -44.13
N LYS A 36 -15.24 -2.31 -44.12
CA LYS A 36 -16.06 -2.27 -45.33
C LYS A 36 -15.84 -1.03 -46.20
N ASN A 37 -15.39 0.06 -45.59
CA ASN A 37 -15.25 1.35 -46.27
C ASN A 37 -13.79 1.78 -46.44
N LYS A 38 -12.83 0.90 -46.13
CA LYS A 38 -11.39 1.18 -46.15
C LYS A 38 -10.92 1.77 -47.49
N ASP A 39 -11.46 1.30 -48.61
CA ASP A 39 -11.10 1.77 -49.96
C ASP A 39 -11.76 3.09 -50.36
N ARG A 40 -12.73 3.58 -49.58
CA ARG A 40 -13.44 4.85 -49.83
C ARG A 40 -12.76 6.04 -49.18
N TRP A 41 -11.85 5.81 -48.26
CA TRP A 41 -11.21 6.84 -47.46
C TRP A 41 -9.85 7.13 -48.10
N GLY A 42 -9.89 7.78 -49.26
CA GLY A 42 -8.70 8.21 -50.00
C GLY A 42 -7.88 9.27 -49.24
N ASP A 43 -6.66 9.51 -49.71
CA ASP A 43 -5.57 10.32 -49.09
C ASP A 43 -5.89 11.80 -48.75
N GLU A 44 -7.13 12.26 -48.87
CA GLU A 44 -7.51 13.69 -48.78
C GLU A 44 -8.34 14.08 -47.55
N CYS A 45 -8.63 13.16 -46.63
CA CYS A 45 -9.39 13.52 -45.41
C CYS A 45 -8.44 13.87 -44.26
N MET A 46 -8.19 15.18 -44.03
CA MET A 46 -7.54 15.69 -42.81
C MET A 46 -8.47 15.56 -41.59
N VAL A 47 -8.77 14.33 -41.19
CA VAL A 47 -9.52 14.01 -39.97
C VAL A 47 -8.53 13.57 -38.92
N HIS A 48 -8.56 14.20 -37.75
CA HIS A 48 -7.71 13.86 -36.61
C HIS A 48 -8.57 13.43 -35.41
N PRO A 49 -8.28 12.27 -34.77
CA PRO A 49 -7.31 11.26 -35.20
C PRO A 49 -7.72 10.64 -36.55
N SER A 50 -6.75 10.12 -37.29
CA SER A 50 -7.06 9.50 -38.57
C SER A 50 -7.96 8.29 -38.36
N PRO A 51 -8.87 8.02 -39.31
CA PRO A 51 -9.40 6.71 -39.56
C PRO A 51 -8.61 5.49 -39.03
N ASP A 52 -7.39 5.30 -39.51
CA ASP A 52 -6.56 4.14 -39.17
C ASP A 52 -6.17 4.12 -37.69
N VAL A 53 -5.93 5.30 -37.09
CA VAL A 53 -5.64 5.43 -35.66
C VAL A 53 -6.87 5.05 -34.83
N VAL A 54 -8.06 5.48 -35.23
CA VAL A 54 -9.31 5.09 -34.54
C VAL A 54 -9.51 3.59 -34.62
N TYR A 55 -9.32 3.00 -35.80
CA TYR A 55 -9.41 1.55 -36.00
C TYR A 55 -8.42 0.78 -35.11
N GLN A 56 -7.16 1.21 -35.08
CA GLN A 56 -6.12 0.59 -34.26
C GLN A 56 -6.48 0.63 -32.77
N CYS A 57 -6.92 1.77 -32.25
CA CYS A 57 -7.33 1.90 -30.87
C CYS A 57 -8.58 1.05 -30.57
N ASN A 58 -9.57 1.01 -31.46
CA ASN A 58 -10.77 0.18 -31.28
C ASN A 58 -10.42 -1.31 -31.21
N LEU A 59 -9.42 -1.79 -31.96
CA LEU A 59 -8.89 -3.15 -31.83
C LEU A 59 -8.27 -3.40 -30.44
N GLN A 60 -7.51 -2.43 -29.91
CA GLN A 60 -6.92 -2.52 -28.56
C GLN A 60 -7.99 -2.52 -27.47
N TYR A 61 -9.01 -1.67 -27.60
CA TYR A 61 -10.18 -1.64 -26.72
C TYR A 61 -10.92 -2.97 -26.74
N LEU A 62 -11.19 -3.51 -27.93
CA LEU A 62 -11.90 -4.78 -28.08
C LEU A 62 -11.13 -5.92 -27.41
N ALA A 63 -9.79 -5.97 -27.56
CA ALA A 63 -8.97 -7.00 -26.93
C ALA A 63 -9.10 -6.97 -25.40
N ARG A 64 -8.93 -5.80 -24.79
CA ARG A 64 -9.03 -5.63 -23.33
C ARG A 64 -10.45 -5.81 -22.79
N LEU A 65 -11.45 -5.38 -23.55
CA LEU A 65 -12.85 -5.62 -23.21
C LEU A 65 -13.18 -7.11 -23.24
N CYS A 66 -12.65 -7.89 -24.20
CA CYS A 66 -12.82 -9.34 -24.22
C CYS A 66 -12.22 -10.02 -22.98
N GLU A 67 -11.04 -9.57 -22.52
CA GLU A 67 -10.44 -10.06 -21.27
C GLU A 67 -11.33 -9.76 -20.06
N LEU A 68 -11.86 -8.54 -19.97
CA LEU A 68 -12.78 -8.13 -18.90
C LEU A 68 -14.09 -8.93 -18.95
N ILE A 69 -14.68 -9.13 -20.12
CA ILE A 69 -15.89 -9.94 -20.31
C ILE A 69 -15.63 -11.38 -19.87
N ALA A 70 -14.50 -11.99 -20.23
CA ALA A 70 -14.16 -13.34 -19.82
C ALA A 70 -14.02 -13.44 -18.28
N LYS A 71 -13.36 -12.46 -17.66
CA LYS A 71 -13.22 -12.36 -16.21
C LYS A 71 -14.59 -12.21 -15.53
N THR A 72 -15.43 -11.30 -16.02
CA THR A 72 -16.77 -11.05 -15.49
C THR A 72 -17.69 -12.25 -15.68
N TYR A 73 -17.65 -12.91 -16.83
CA TYR A 73 -18.42 -14.14 -17.09
C TYR A 73 -18.03 -15.26 -16.12
N ASN A 74 -16.73 -15.47 -15.93
CA ASN A 74 -16.22 -16.47 -15.00
C ASN A 74 -16.67 -16.18 -13.56
N CYS A 75 -16.66 -14.90 -13.15
CA CYS A 75 -17.13 -14.48 -11.84
C CYS A 75 -18.64 -14.66 -11.67
N VAL A 76 -19.45 -14.21 -12.63
CA VAL A 76 -20.91 -14.13 -12.52
C VAL A 76 -21.59 -15.48 -12.77
N TYR A 77 -21.14 -16.23 -13.79
CA TYR A 77 -21.89 -17.39 -14.29
C TYR A 77 -21.17 -18.73 -14.11
N VAL A 78 -19.84 -18.74 -14.02
CA VAL A 78 -19.07 -20.00 -13.83
C VAL A 78 -18.84 -20.30 -12.35
N GLN A 79 -18.50 -19.29 -11.55
CA GLN A 79 -18.24 -19.45 -10.13
C GLN A 79 -19.52 -19.43 -9.28
N GLY A 80 -20.65 -18.96 -9.80
CA GLY A 80 -21.93 -18.97 -9.09
C GLY A 80 -21.93 -18.18 -7.78
N GLU A 81 -20.93 -17.32 -7.54
CA GLU A 81 -20.91 -16.43 -6.39
C GLU A 81 -21.89 -15.30 -6.66
N VAL A 82 -23.13 -15.48 -6.19
CA VAL A 82 -23.76 -14.36 -5.49
C VAL A 82 -22.72 -13.97 -4.45
N LYS A 83 -21.97 -12.89 -4.70
CA LYS A 83 -21.17 -12.27 -3.64
C LYS A 83 -22.19 -11.90 -2.56
N GLU A 84 -22.37 -12.78 -1.58
CA GLU A 84 -22.62 -12.31 -0.24
C GLU A 84 -21.59 -11.21 -0.06
N LYS A 85 -22.05 -9.95 0.05
CA LYS A 85 -21.16 -8.84 0.38
C LYS A 85 -20.36 -9.33 1.58
N GLU A 86 -19.06 -9.54 1.39
CA GLU A 86 -18.19 -9.95 2.48
C GLU A 86 -18.45 -8.96 3.62
N ASN A 87 -18.96 -9.46 4.74
CA ASN A 87 -19.37 -8.60 5.83
C ASN A 87 -18.12 -8.17 6.61
N PHE A 88 -17.64 -6.97 6.31
CA PHE A 88 -16.52 -6.34 7.00
C PHE A 88 -16.94 -5.50 8.22
N GLU A 89 -18.20 -5.61 8.70
CA GLU A 89 -18.71 -4.89 9.88
C GLU A 89 -17.81 -5.01 11.12
N TRP A 90 -17.14 -6.15 11.29
CA TRP A 90 -16.18 -6.39 12.37
C TRP A 90 -15.07 -5.32 12.45
N ILE A 91 -14.66 -4.69 11.35
CA ILE A 91 -13.61 -3.66 11.38
C ILE A 91 -14.09 -2.40 12.11
N TYR A 92 -15.38 -2.05 11.94
CA TYR A 92 -16.00 -0.92 12.63
C TYR A 92 -16.25 -1.24 14.10
N ILE A 93 -16.60 -2.49 14.43
CA ILE A 93 -16.69 -2.98 15.80
C ILE A 93 -15.33 -2.87 16.51
N ILE A 94 -14.23 -3.28 15.85
CA ILE A 94 -12.87 -3.09 16.39
C ILE A 94 -12.59 -1.61 16.64
N ARG A 95 -12.89 -0.75 15.66
CA ARG A 95 -12.65 0.68 15.75
C ARG A 95 -13.38 1.29 16.95
N GLU A 96 -14.67 1.04 17.08
CA GLU A 96 -15.48 1.54 18.20
C GLU A 96 -14.93 1.02 19.54
N TRP A 97 -14.60 -0.27 19.62
CA TRP A 97 -14.05 -0.89 20.82
C TRP A 97 -12.71 -0.28 21.25
N LEU A 98 -11.80 -0.01 20.31
CA LEU A 98 -10.51 0.63 20.57
C LEU A 98 -10.68 2.10 21.00
N SER A 99 -11.58 2.84 20.33
CA SER A 99 -11.90 4.23 20.68
C SER A 99 -12.48 4.35 22.09
N ASN A 100 -13.41 3.46 22.46
CA ASN A 100 -14.02 3.44 23.80
C ASN A 100 -13.00 3.17 24.91
N LYS A 101 -11.91 2.48 24.59
CA LYS A 101 -10.81 2.22 25.53
C LYS A 101 -9.68 3.25 25.48
N GLN A 102 -9.75 4.23 24.57
CA GLN A 102 -8.72 5.27 24.37
C GLN A 102 -7.31 4.70 24.08
N ILE A 103 -7.23 3.58 23.33
CA ILE A 103 -5.97 2.89 23.00
C ILE A 103 -5.64 2.95 21.51
N TYR A 104 -6.12 4.00 20.83
CA TYR A 104 -5.97 4.17 19.39
C TYR A 104 -4.98 5.30 19.08
N GLU A 105 -3.96 4.99 18.29
CA GLU A 105 -2.95 5.94 17.79
C GLU A 105 -2.99 5.92 16.25
N SER A 106 -3.21 7.08 15.60
CA SER A 106 -3.54 7.16 14.17
C SER A 106 -2.60 8.03 13.33
N THR A 107 -1.42 8.37 13.84
CA THR A 107 -0.48 9.28 13.15
C THR A 107 -0.13 8.84 11.73
N VAL A 108 -0.16 7.52 11.47
CA VAL A 108 0.03 6.97 10.11
C VAL A 108 -1.11 7.33 9.16
N GLU A 109 -2.35 7.38 9.63
CA GLU A 109 -3.51 7.75 8.82
C GLU A 109 -3.44 9.22 8.38
N GLU A 110 -2.92 10.10 9.24
CA GLU A 110 -2.77 11.53 8.94
C GLU A 110 -1.85 11.77 7.74
N ASN A 111 -0.73 11.05 7.66
CA ASN A 111 0.18 11.14 6.51
C ASN A 111 -0.46 10.63 5.22
N VAL A 112 -1.21 9.53 5.29
CA VAL A 112 -1.95 9.00 4.12
C VAL A 112 -3.00 10.00 3.65
N ILE A 113 -3.73 10.63 4.57
CA ILE A 113 -4.72 11.66 4.24
C ILE A 113 -4.03 12.89 3.62
N ALA A 114 -2.90 13.33 4.18
CA ALA A 114 -2.15 14.47 3.66
C ALA A 114 -1.67 14.23 2.23
N ARG A 115 -1.10 13.05 1.93
CA ARG A 115 -0.70 12.68 0.57
C ARG A 115 -1.89 12.63 -0.38
N LYS A 116 -3.02 12.03 0.01
CA LYS A 116 -4.25 12.02 -0.79
C LYS A 116 -4.79 13.43 -1.11
N LYS A 117 -4.46 14.42 -0.27
CA LYS A 117 -4.78 15.85 -0.49
C LYS A 117 -3.70 16.59 -1.30
N GLY A 118 -2.69 15.89 -1.82
CA GLY A 118 -1.63 16.46 -2.64
C GLY A 118 -0.38 16.90 -1.89
N LYS A 119 -0.17 16.49 -0.63
CA LYS A 119 1.12 16.71 0.05
C LYS A 119 2.19 15.86 -0.64
N GLU A 120 3.19 16.55 -1.19
CA GLU A 120 4.47 15.95 -1.59
C GLU A 120 5.44 15.96 -0.41
N TYR A 121 6.25 14.91 -0.28
CA TYR A 121 7.21 14.76 0.81
C TYR A 121 8.63 15.05 0.31
N SER A 122 9.36 15.90 1.02
CA SER A 122 10.74 16.26 0.69
C SER A 122 11.72 15.16 1.08
N LEU A 123 12.96 15.21 0.59
CA LEU A 123 14.03 14.31 1.04
C LEU A 123 14.20 14.32 2.58
N SER A 124 14.01 15.48 3.22
CA SER A 124 14.04 15.63 4.68
C SER A 124 12.91 14.84 5.35
N ASP A 125 11.68 14.91 4.82
CA ASP A 125 10.55 14.10 5.33
C ASP A 125 10.80 12.59 5.14
N HIS A 126 11.38 12.20 3.99
CA HIS A 126 11.74 10.81 3.73
C HIS A 126 12.86 10.32 4.68
N LEU A 127 13.83 11.16 5.01
CA LEU A 127 14.86 10.85 5.99
C LEU A 127 14.26 10.65 7.40
N GLN A 128 13.36 11.55 7.82
CA GLN A 128 12.59 11.40 9.07
C GLN A 128 11.84 10.07 9.11
N GLY A 129 11.07 9.79 8.04
CA GLY A 129 10.29 8.56 7.94
C GLY A 129 11.15 7.30 8.02
N LEU A 130 12.34 7.32 7.40
CA LEU A 130 13.30 6.21 7.49
C LEU A 130 13.87 6.07 8.91
N ILE A 131 14.28 7.16 9.54
CA ILE A 131 14.85 7.13 10.90
C ILE A 131 13.83 6.55 11.89
N TYR A 132 12.57 6.99 11.84
CA TYR A 132 11.51 6.45 12.70
C TYR A 132 11.31 4.94 12.48
N SER A 133 11.33 4.50 11.21
CA SER A 133 11.28 3.08 10.89
C SER A 133 12.48 2.29 11.45
N LEU A 134 13.70 2.85 11.38
CA LEU A 134 14.88 2.20 11.95
C LEU A 134 14.77 2.09 13.48
N LEU A 135 14.25 3.12 14.16
CA LEU A 135 14.12 3.17 15.62
C LEU A 135 13.07 2.18 16.15
N SER A 136 12.00 1.92 15.41
CA SER A 136 10.95 0.97 15.80
C SER A 136 11.36 -0.51 15.69
N ASN A 137 12.51 -0.80 15.07
CA ASN A 137 12.99 -2.16 14.88
C ASN A 137 13.11 -2.93 16.21
N GLN A 138 12.25 -3.94 16.39
CA GLN A 138 12.17 -4.80 17.59
C GLN A 138 12.04 -4.00 18.90
N ARG A 139 11.32 -2.88 18.86
CA ARG A 139 11.17 -2.00 20.02
C ARG A 139 9.73 -1.48 20.12
N PRO A 140 9.13 -1.47 21.34
CA PRO A 140 7.80 -0.89 21.53
C PRO A 140 7.79 0.61 21.18
N TRP A 141 6.90 1.01 20.26
CA TRP A 141 6.76 2.39 19.81
C TRP A 141 6.34 3.34 20.95
N SER A 142 5.55 2.85 21.92
CA SER A 142 5.16 3.58 23.12
C SER A 142 6.34 4.09 23.98
N ARG A 143 7.54 3.52 23.80
CA ARG A 143 8.78 3.99 24.46
C ARG A 143 9.58 5.00 23.62
N ILE A 144 9.17 5.25 22.38
CA ILE A 144 9.77 6.22 21.45
C ILE A 144 8.94 7.50 21.40
N VAL A 145 7.61 7.38 21.34
CA VAL A 145 6.66 8.50 21.24
C VAL A 145 6.95 9.66 22.22
N PRO A 146 7.24 9.42 23.51
CA PRO A 146 7.50 10.52 24.45
C PRO A 146 8.76 11.34 24.13
N HIS A 147 9.66 10.83 23.29
CA HIS A 147 10.95 11.43 22.98
C HIS A 147 11.06 11.93 21.54
N LEU A 148 9.96 11.98 20.77
CA LEU A 148 10.03 12.36 19.34
C LEU A 148 10.69 13.73 19.13
N SER A 149 10.36 14.74 19.94
CA SER A 149 10.99 16.06 19.82
C SER A 149 12.49 16.06 20.16
N GLU A 150 12.93 15.21 21.10
CA GLU A 150 14.36 15.02 21.39
C GLU A 150 15.06 14.31 20.22
N ILE A 151 14.42 13.30 19.65
CA ILE A 151 14.92 12.56 18.48
C ILE A 151 15.06 13.52 17.29
N ASP A 152 14.03 14.32 16.99
CA ASP A 152 14.05 15.30 15.91
C ASP A 152 15.24 16.27 16.09
N SER A 153 15.45 16.76 17.31
CA SER A 153 16.59 17.62 17.65
C SER A 153 17.95 16.92 17.48
N ILE A 154 18.09 15.67 17.91
CA ILE A 154 19.30 14.85 17.73
C ILE A 154 19.67 14.73 16.25
N PHE A 155 18.67 14.57 15.37
CA PHE A 155 18.85 14.51 13.93
C PHE A 155 18.73 15.88 13.24
N TYR A 156 18.92 16.98 13.98
CA TYR A 156 18.94 18.35 13.44
C TYR A 156 17.68 18.75 12.68
N ASN A 157 16.51 18.25 13.11
CA ASN A 157 15.24 18.36 12.40
C ASN A 157 15.36 17.89 10.95
N TYR A 158 16.15 16.84 10.74
CA TYR A 158 16.33 16.14 9.47
C TYR A 158 16.92 17.01 8.35
N ASP A 159 17.81 17.95 8.72
CA ASP A 159 18.72 18.59 7.79
C ASP A 159 19.62 17.51 7.15
N VAL A 160 19.39 17.24 5.86
CA VAL A 160 19.98 16.10 5.15
C VAL A 160 21.51 16.19 5.12
N ASP A 161 22.06 17.35 4.78
CA ASP A 161 23.51 17.57 4.66
C ASP A 161 24.20 17.43 6.02
N ARG A 162 23.58 17.98 7.07
CA ARG A 162 24.11 17.91 8.42
C ARG A 162 24.04 16.49 8.97
N VAL A 163 22.94 15.77 8.75
CA VAL A 163 22.84 14.35 9.16
C VAL A 163 23.85 13.49 8.42
N LYS A 164 24.00 13.69 7.10
CA LYS A 164 24.94 12.92 6.26
C LYS A 164 26.39 13.11 6.66
N SER A 165 26.78 14.34 7.03
CA SER A 165 28.16 14.69 7.39
C SER A 165 28.53 14.37 8.85
N THR A 166 27.54 14.08 9.69
CA THR A 166 27.76 13.74 11.11
C THR A 166 28.11 12.27 11.26
N ASP A 167 29.05 11.96 12.15
CA ASP A 167 29.43 10.58 12.47
C ASP A 167 28.21 9.79 13.00
N GLY A 168 27.95 8.62 12.41
CA GLY A 168 26.87 7.75 12.84
C GLY A 168 26.96 7.31 14.31
N ASP A 169 28.16 7.21 14.88
CA ASP A 169 28.33 6.87 16.29
C ASP A 169 27.81 7.97 17.22
N PHE A 170 27.82 9.24 16.79
CA PHE A 170 27.17 10.33 17.53
C PHE A 170 25.68 10.05 17.72
N PHE A 171 24.95 9.76 16.63
CA PHE A 171 23.52 9.47 16.70
C PHE A 171 23.22 8.23 17.54
N ALA A 172 24.01 7.17 17.39
CA ALA A 172 23.84 5.95 18.20
C ALA A 172 23.95 6.26 19.70
N ASN A 173 24.94 7.06 20.09
CA ASN A 173 25.18 7.44 21.48
C ASN A 173 24.06 8.32 22.03
N GLU A 174 23.64 9.35 21.31
CA GLU A 174 22.56 10.26 21.77
C GLU A 174 21.22 9.52 21.89
N ILE A 175 20.87 8.67 20.92
CA ILE A 175 19.66 7.85 20.97
C ILE A 175 19.70 6.86 22.14
N CYS A 176 20.86 6.28 22.45
CA CYS A 176 21.01 5.43 23.62
C CYS A 176 20.91 6.22 24.94
N ARG A 177 21.39 7.47 24.98
CA ARG A 177 21.30 8.35 26.16
C ARG A 177 19.85 8.64 26.56
N ILE A 178 18.98 8.90 25.58
CA ILE A 178 17.52 9.05 25.80
C ILE A 178 16.80 7.69 25.88
N LYS A 179 17.55 6.60 26.06
CA LYS A 179 17.06 5.23 26.19
C LYS A 179 16.27 4.73 24.99
N CYS A 180 16.36 5.35 23.81
CA CYS A 180 15.61 5.00 22.59
C CYS A 180 16.31 4.00 21.66
N GLY A 181 17.53 3.55 21.99
CA GLY A 181 18.27 2.58 21.19
C GLY A 181 17.60 1.20 21.08
N ASN A 182 17.73 0.55 19.93
CA ASN A 182 17.37 -0.85 19.72
C ASN A 182 18.63 -1.72 19.50
N ARG A 183 18.48 -3.04 19.37
CA ARG A 183 19.61 -3.99 19.24
C ARG A 183 20.54 -3.69 18.07
N ASN A 184 20.04 -3.05 17.01
CA ASN A 184 20.79 -2.75 15.79
C ASN A 184 21.20 -1.28 15.67
N ILE A 185 20.93 -0.44 16.69
CA ILE A 185 21.07 1.02 16.58
C ILE A 185 22.46 1.46 16.10
N ALA A 186 23.53 0.85 16.62
CA ALA A 186 24.90 1.18 16.23
C ALA A 186 25.18 0.86 14.75
N SER A 187 24.61 -0.21 14.20
CA SER A 187 24.73 -0.49 12.76
C SER A 187 23.87 0.44 11.93
N GLN A 188 22.64 0.72 12.38
CA GLN A 188 21.69 1.56 11.67
C GLN A 188 22.25 2.98 11.50
N MET A 189 22.72 3.58 12.60
CA MET A 189 23.23 4.95 12.58
C MET A 189 24.54 5.08 11.80
N ARG A 190 25.46 4.11 11.90
CA ARG A 190 26.70 4.08 11.10
C ARG A 190 26.50 3.92 9.59
N ASN A 191 25.29 3.56 9.13
CA ASN A 191 24.98 3.48 7.70
C ASN A 191 23.95 4.53 7.26
N ILE A 192 23.62 5.52 8.11
CA ILE A 192 22.64 6.54 7.75
C ILE A 192 23.11 7.40 6.58
N ASN A 193 24.40 7.73 6.52
CA ASN A 193 25.01 8.47 5.42
C ASN A 193 24.87 7.71 4.09
N LYS A 194 25.09 6.39 4.08
CA LYS A 194 24.93 5.54 2.88
C LYS A 194 23.47 5.45 2.45
N ASN A 195 22.54 5.45 3.40
CA ASN A 195 21.11 5.50 3.10
C ASN A 195 20.73 6.84 2.46
N ILE A 196 21.27 7.95 2.96
CA ILE A 196 21.08 9.28 2.34
C ILE A 196 21.66 9.30 0.93
N GLU A 197 22.88 8.79 0.70
CA GLU A 197 23.47 8.67 -0.65
C GLU A 197 22.59 7.84 -1.58
N THR A 198 21.96 6.77 -1.07
CA THR A 198 21.02 5.96 -1.85
C THR A 198 19.75 6.75 -2.20
N MET A 199 19.22 7.54 -1.27
CA MET A 199 18.05 8.40 -1.51
C MET A 199 18.37 9.51 -2.53
N GLU A 200 19.52 10.18 -2.41
CA GLU A 200 19.96 11.17 -3.39
C GLU A 200 20.11 10.57 -4.79
N LYS A 201 20.63 9.34 -4.90
CA LYS A 201 20.69 8.62 -6.18
C LYS A 201 19.30 8.32 -6.74
N ILE A 202 18.33 8.00 -5.89
CA ILE A 202 16.94 7.85 -6.31
C ILE A 202 16.40 9.19 -6.82
N GLU A 203 16.68 10.31 -6.15
CA GLU A 203 16.28 11.64 -6.63
C GLU A 203 16.92 11.98 -7.98
N GLN A 204 18.17 11.59 -8.20
CA GLN A 204 18.83 11.75 -9.51
C GLN A 204 18.13 10.92 -10.61
N ASP A 205 17.69 9.70 -10.29
CA ASP A 205 17.09 8.78 -11.25
C ASP A 205 15.59 9.09 -11.52
N TYR A 206 14.84 9.61 -10.53
CA TYR A 206 13.38 9.81 -10.60
C TYR A 206 12.92 11.28 -10.46
N GLY A 207 13.84 12.20 -10.18
CA GLY A 207 13.55 13.61 -9.90
C GLY A 207 13.27 13.92 -8.42
N SER A 208 12.72 12.97 -7.66
CA SER A 208 12.54 13.07 -6.21
C SER A 208 12.31 11.71 -5.57
N MET A 209 12.44 11.62 -4.25
CA MET A 209 12.03 10.43 -3.50
C MET A 209 10.52 10.18 -3.63
N ASP A 210 9.73 11.24 -3.71
CA ASP A 210 8.27 11.18 -3.83
C ASP A 210 7.82 10.53 -5.15
N ALA A 211 8.47 10.95 -6.25
CA ALA A 211 8.26 10.38 -7.58
C ALA A 211 8.64 8.89 -7.60
N PHE A 212 9.73 8.52 -6.93
CA PHE A 212 10.12 7.11 -6.82
C PHE A 212 9.10 6.26 -6.05
N VAL A 213 8.68 6.67 -4.86
CA VAL A 213 7.79 5.84 -4.02
C VAL A 213 6.38 5.68 -4.60
N THR A 214 6.03 6.50 -5.59
CA THR A 214 4.75 6.45 -6.33
C THR A 214 4.89 5.89 -7.75
N SER A 215 6.12 5.59 -8.20
CA SER A 215 6.39 5.17 -9.60
C SER A 215 5.90 3.76 -9.97
N ALA A 216 5.61 2.92 -8.99
CA ALA A 216 5.28 1.51 -9.18
C ALA A 216 4.34 1.00 -8.08
N PRO A 217 3.72 -0.18 -8.24
CA PRO A 217 2.97 -0.82 -7.16
C PRO A 217 3.81 -0.92 -5.88
N VAL A 218 3.21 -0.61 -4.73
CA VAL A 218 3.95 -0.39 -3.47
C VAL A 218 4.82 -1.59 -3.08
N TYR A 219 4.39 -2.81 -3.35
CA TYR A 219 5.19 -4.01 -3.05
C TYR A 219 6.50 -4.09 -3.87
N GLU A 220 6.51 -3.55 -5.08
CA GLU A 220 7.72 -3.45 -5.91
C GLU A 220 8.67 -2.37 -5.39
N VAL A 221 8.12 -1.24 -4.91
CA VAL A 221 8.90 -0.18 -4.23
C VAL A 221 9.52 -0.74 -2.95
N VAL A 222 8.76 -1.47 -2.13
CA VAL A 222 9.26 -2.15 -0.93
C VAL A 222 10.41 -3.10 -1.26
N LYS A 223 10.26 -3.93 -2.30
CA LYS A 223 11.33 -4.83 -2.77
C LYS A 223 12.55 -4.04 -3.24
N SER A 224 12.35 -2.96 -3.97
CA SER A 224 13.43 -2.09 -4.45
C SER A 224 14.23 -1.51 -3.29
N LEU A 225 13.60 -1.19 -2.16
CA LEU A 225 14.27 -0.63 -0.99
C LEU A 225 14.89 -1.71 -0.07
N SER A 226 14.44 -2.96 -0.14
CA SER A 226 14.77 -4.00 0.84
C SER A 226 15.53 -5.23 0.32
N ALA A 227 15.44 -5.55 -0.98
CA ALA A 227 16.07 -6.74 -1.57
C ALA A 227 17.58 -6.55 -1.76
N TYR A 228 18.37 -7.55 -1.37
CA TYR A 228 19.84 -7.48 -1.33
C TYR A 228 20.50 -7.20 -2.69
N ASN A 229 19.84 -7.59 -3.78
CA ASN A 229 20.31 -7.41 -5.16
C ASN A 229 19.80 -6.12 -5.80
N SER A 230 19.00 -5.31 -5.08
CA SER A 230 18.49 -4.05 -5.60
C SER A 230 19.56 -2.97 -5.59
N LYS A 231 19.61 -2.17 -6.67
CA LYS A 231 20.45 -0.96 -6.74
C LYS A 231 20.06 0.13 -5.74
N TYR A 232 18.86 0.04 -5.16
CA TYR A 232 18.30 0.99 -4.19
C TYR A 232 18.15 0.40 -2.78
N LYS A 233 18.88 -0.69 -2.50
CA LYS A 233 18.84 -1.35 -1.21
C LYS A 233 19.28 -0.38 -0.09
N LEU A 234 18.37 -0.05 0.83
CA LEU A 234 18.70 0.70 2.04
C LEU A 234 19.36 -0.22 3.09
N HIS A 235 20.47 0.20 3.67
CA HIS A 235 21.16 -0.50 4.74
C HIS A 235 20.27 -0.66 5.98
N ASN A 236 20.29 -1.87 6.56
CA ASN A 236 19.51 -2.24 7.74
C ASN A 236 17.97 -2.16 7.58
N VAL A 237 17.44 -2.07 6.36
CA VAL A 237 15.98 -2.02 6.08
C VAL A 237 15.47 -3.31 5.41
N GLY A 238 14.86 -4.23 6.16
CA GLY A 238 14.13 -5.37 5.57
C GLY A 238 12.73 -4.96 5.08
N GLU A 239 12.00 -5.87 4.41
CA GLU A 239 10.62 -5.60 3.93
C GLU A 239 9.71 -4.98 5.02
N PRO A 240 9.70 -5.45 6.28
CA PRO A 240 8.84 -4.87 7.31
C PRO A 240 9.17 -3.40 7.62
N LEU A 241 10.45 -3.02 7.57
CA LEU A 241 10.88 -1.64 7.82
C LEU A 241 10.65 -0.77 6.58
N ALA A 242 10.85 -1.30 5.37
CA ALA A 242 10.51 -0.58 4.15
C ALA A 242 9.01 -0.21 4.11
N TRP A 243 8.12 -1.13 4.47
CA TRP A 243 6.69 -0.83 4.62
C TRP A 243 6.43 0.29 5.62
N GLU A 244 7.09 0.25 6.76
CA GLU A 244 6.91 1.25 7.81
C GLU A 244 7.41 2.64 7.40
N TYR A 245 8.58 2.69 6.77
CA TYR A 245 9.11 3.91 6.15
C TYR A 245 8.12 4.51 5.14
N LEU A 246 7.60 3.71 4.20
CA LEU A 246 6.68 4.21 3.18
C LEU A 246 5.38 4.76 3.79
N ARG A 247 4.89 4.12 4.86
CA ARG A 247 3.73 4.63 5.60
C ARG A 247 4.00 5.95 6.33
N ASN A 248 5.22 6.14 6.84
CA ASN A 248 5.62 7.41 7.47
C ASN A 248 5.63 8.59 6.48
N VAL A 249 5.76 8.30 5.17
CA VAL A 249 5.61 9.30 4.10
C VAL A 249 4.26 9.20 3.38
N GLY A 250 3.25 8.61 4.01
CA GLY A 250 1.87 8.66 3.55
C GLY A 250 1.50 7.71 2.41
N ILE A 251 2.34 6.72 2.09
CA ILE A 251 1.94 5.65 1.17
C ILE A 251 0.90 4.76 1.85
N ASP A 252 -0.26 4.60 1.19
CA ASP A 252 -1.34 3.77 1.69
C ASP A 252 -0.99 2.28 1.50
N GLY A 253 -0.74 1.61 2.62
CA GLY A 253 -0.29 0.22 2.61
C GLY A 253 -0.41 -0.46 3.96
N ALA A 254 -0.34 -1.78 3.95
CA ALA A 254 -0.37 -2.62 5.15
C ALA A 254 0.98 -3.30 5.32
N LYS A 255 1.49 -3.32 6.55
CA LYS A 255 2.72 -4.01 6.93
C LYS A 255 2.33 -5.44 7.33
N PRO A 256 2.64 -6.47 6.52
CA PRO A 256 2.24 -7.84 6.81
C PRO A 256 3.13 -8.46 7.90
N ASP A 257 2.97 -7.97 9.13
CA ASP A 257 3.71 -8.45 10.30
C ASP A 257 3.04 -9.67 10.95
N VAL A 258 3.63 -10.15 12.04
CA VAL A 258 3.14 -11.33 12.76
C VAL A 258 1.72 -11.17 13.32
N HIS A 259 1.28 -9.94 13.59
CA HIS A 259 -0.07 -9.68 14.10
C HIS A 259 -1.07 -9.83 12.97
N LEU A 260 -0.84 -9.18 11.83
CA LEU A 260 -1.72 -9.29 10.66
C LEU A 260 -1.73 -10.71 10.07
N CYS A 261 -0.56 -11.34 9.91
CA CYS A 261 -0.46 -12.71 9.39
C CYS A 261 -1.22 -13.71 10.26
N ARG A 262 -1.22 -13.51 11.58
CA ARG A 262 -1.99 -14.35 12.49
C ARG A 262 -3.47 -14.02 12.44
N PHE A 263 -3.85 -12.74 12.52
CA PHE A 263 -5.24 -12.30 12.53
C PHE A 263 -5.98 -12.71 11.24
N PHE A 264 -5.35 -12.54 10.09
CA PHE A 264 -5.86 -12.96 8.78
C PHE A 264 -5.50 -14.39 8.41
N GLY A 265 -5.11 -15.23 9.37
CA GLY A 265 -4.99 -16.66 9.15
C GLY A 265 -6.33 -17.28 8.76
N GLY A 266 -6.29 -18.34 7.94
CA GLY A 266 -7.47 -19.11 7.52
C GLY A 266 -8.33 -19.59 8.68
N ASN A 267 -7.70 -19.95 9.80
CA ASN A 267 -8.36 -20.38 11.03
C ASN A 267 -8.89 -19.23 11.90
N ARG A 268 -8.77 -17.97 11.46
CA ARG A 268 -9.26 -16.77 12.19
C ARG A 268 -10.16 -15.92 11.31
N MET A 269 -9.69 -14.76 10.86
CA MET A 269 -10.49 -13.79 10.12
C MET A 269 -10.26 -13.83 8.60
N GLY A 270 -9.24 -14.56 8.13
CA GLY A 270 -8.89 -14.61 6.71
C GLY A 270 -9.32 -15.90 6.03
N LYS A 271 -10.63 -16.17 6.00
CA LYS A 271 -11.22 -17.37 5.36
C LYS A 271 -10.53 -17.69 4.02
N GLY A 272 -9.99 -18.91 3.91
CA GLY A 272 -9.31 -19.37 2.69
C GLY A 272 -7.81 -19.10 2.62
N ASN A 273 -7.24 -18.31 3.53
CA ASN A 273 -5.80 -18.09 3.62
C ASN A 273 -5.07 -19.26 4.32
N HIS A 274 -3.75 -19.28 4.20
CA HIS A 274 -2.89 -20.08 5.08
C HIS A 274 -3.06 -19.68 6.55
N SER A 275 -2.63 -20.55 7.48
CA SER A 275 -2.67 -20.30 8.92
C SER A 275 -1.28 -20.55 9.54
N PRO A 276 -0.47 -19.50 9.83
CA PRO A 276 -0.73 -18.08 9.58
C PRO A 276 -0.74 -17.71 8.08
N ALA A 277 -1.36 -16.60 7.73
CA ALA A 277 -1.40 -16.10 6.36
C ALA A 277 0.00 -15.67 5.89
N SER A 278 0.25 -15.84 4.59
CA SER A 278 1.44 -15.30 3.92
C SER A 278 1.35 -13.77 3.78
N MET A 279 2.49 -13.12 3.55
CA MET A 279 2.54 -11.66 3.35
C MET A 279 1.66 -11.19 2.19
N ARG A 280 1.60 -11.97 1.11
CA ARG A 280 0.74 -11.69 -0.05
C ARG A 280 -0.73 -11.79 0.31
N GLU A 281 -1.14 -12.84 1.02
CA GLU A 281 -2.54 -13.02 1.45
C GLU A 281 -2.99 -11.92 2.40
N VAL A 282 -2.13 -11.47 3.31
CA VAL A 282 -2.42 -10.31 4.17
C VAL A 282 -2.65 -9.06 3.32
N TYR A 283 -1.75 -8.76 2.38
CA TYR A 283 -1.89 -7.61 1.50
C TYR A 283 -3.20 -7.66 0.68
N GLU A 284 -3.48 -8.80 0.04
CA GLU A 284 -4.69 -9.02 -0.76
C GLU A 284 -5.97 -8.91 0.09
N THR A 285 -5.93 -9.42 1.33
CA THR A 285 -7.06 -9.32 2.27
C THR A 285 -7.29 -7.87 2.69
N VAL A 286 -6.25 -7.14 3.07
CA VAL A 286 -6.38 -5.73 3.48
C VAL A 286 -6.80 -4.84 2.31
N LEU A 287 -6.26 -5.08 1.10
CA LEU A 287 -6.67 -4.36 -0.11
C LEU A 287 -8.16 -4.60 -0.40
N ARG A 288 -8.64 -5.83 -0.24
CA ARG A 288 -10.05 -6.18 -0.42
C ARG A 288 -10.94 -5.48 0.61
N ILE A 289 -10.56 -5.47 1.89
CA ILE A 289 -11.28 -4.74 2.94
C ILE A 289 -11.32 -3.25 2.59
N SER A 290 -10.18 -2.66 2.21
CA SER A 290 -10.08 -1.24 1.83
C SER A 290 -11.04 -0.88 0.71
N LYS A 291 -11.05 -1.65 -0.39
CA LYS A 291 -11.96 -1.43 -1.53
C LYS A 291 -13.43 -1.52 -1.14
N ASN A 292 -13.81 -2.42 -0.24
CA ASN A 292 -15.22 -2.62 0.15
C ASN A 292 -15.71 -1.63 1.22
N THR A 293 -14.81 -1.10 2.05
CA THR A 293 -15.16 -0.25 3.21
C THR A 293 -14.85 1.24 2.97
N GLY A 294 -14.03 1.56 1.98
CA GLY A 294 -13.48 2.90 1.77
C GLY A 294 -12.41 3.31 2.78
N LEU A 295 -12.07 2.45 3.75
CA LEU A 295 -10.99 2.70 4.71
C LEU A 295 -9.63 2.56 4.02
N SER A 296 -8.64 3.36 4.45
CA SER A 296 -7.26 3.18 3.98
C SER A 296 -6.69 1.84 4.45
N MET A 297 -5.79 1.26 3.67
CA MET A 297 -5.08 0.04 4.07
C MET A 297 -4.27 0.29 5.35
N ALA A 298 -3.68 1.47 5.48
CA ALA A 298 -2.96 1.88 6.68
C ALA A 298 -3.85 1.94 7.93
N LEU A 299 -5.09 2.43 7.80
CA LEU A 299 -6.06 2.42 8.90
C LEU A 299 -6.46 1.00 9.28
N ILE A 300 -6.78 0.15 8.30
CA ILE A 300 -7.15 -1.26 8.56
C ILE A 300 -6.02 -1.99 9.29
N ASP A 301 -4.79 -1.82 8.83
CA ASP A 301 -3.60 -2.36 9.48
C ASP A 301 -3.49 -1.86 10.92
N SER A 302 -3.61 -0.55 11.14
CA SER A 302 -3.49 0.05 12.47
C SER A 302 -4.59 -0.44 13.42
N LEU A 303 -5.83 -0.58 12.95
CA LEU A 303 -6.93 -1.14 13.75
C LEU A 303 -6.65 -2.59 14.15
N VAL A 304 -6.25 -3.42 13.19
CA VAL A 304 -5.95 -4.85 13.46
C VAL A 304 -4.74 -4.97 14.38
N TRP A 305 -3.69 -4.19 14.16
CA TRP A 305 -2.48 -4.20 14.97
C TRP A 305 -2.77 -3.80 16.42
N ASN A 306 -3.43 -2.64 16.64
CA ASN A 306 -3.81 -2.17 17.99
C ASN A 306 -4.72 -3.16 18.70
N TYR A 307 -5.64 -3.80 17.97
CA TYR A 307 -6.49 -4.84 18.51
C TYR A 307 -5.73 -6.09 18.99
N CYS A 308 -4.64 -6.43 18.30
CA CYS A 308 -3.86 -7.64 18.56
C CYS A 308 -2.65 -7.45 19.49
N ALA A 309 -2.10 -6.23 19.59
CA ALA A 309 -0.81 -5.98 20.23
C ALA A 309 -0.91 -5.96 21.77
N GLU A 310 0.17 -6.40 22.43
CA GLU A 310 0.33 -6.35 23.88
C GLU A 310 0.47 -4.90 24.36
N GLY A 311 -0.17 -4.56 25.47
CA GLY A 311 -0.25 -3.18 25.97
C GLY A 311 -1.26 -2.29 25.23
N TYR A 312 -1.95 -2.84 24.23
CA TYR A 312 -3.03 -2.19 23.51
C TYR A 312 -4.34 -2.96 23.74
N GLY A 313 -4.98 -3.48 22.69
CA GLY A 313 -6.16 -4.31 22.81
C GLY A 313 -5.88 -5.68 23.41
N GLU A 314 -4.74 -6.29 23.04
CA GLU A 314 -4.28 -7.61 23.50
C GLU A 314 -5.39 -8.68 23.47
N VAL A 315 -6.22 -8.68 22.42
CA VAL A 315 -7.34 -9.61 22.27
C VAL A 315 -6.96 -10.81 21.42
N CYS A 316 -6.52 -10.58 20.17
CA CYS A 316 -6.18 -11.64 19.21
C CYS A 316 -4.67 -11.92 19.16
N THR A 317 -4.07 -12.19 20.33
CA THR A 317 -2.64 -12.51 20.45
C THR A 317 -2.35 -13.96 20.00
N ALA A 318 -1.14 -14.46 20.25
CA ALA A 318 -0.83 -15.88 20.09
C ALA A 318 -1.72 -16.77 20.99
N ASN A 319 -2.11 -16.27 22.17
CA ASN A 319 -3.05 -16.88 23.10
C ASN A 319 -4.31 -16.01 23.19
N PRO A 320 -5.26 -16.13 22.25
CA PRO A 320 -6.34 -15.17 22.09
C PRO A 320 -7.34 -15.22 23.25
N LYS A 321 -7.85 -14.05 23.65
CA LYS A 321 -8.88 -13.89 24.68
C LYS A 321 -10.28 -14.00 24.05
N CYS A 322 -10.59 -15.12 23.40
CA CYS A 322 -11.80 -15.31 22.58
C CYS A 322 -13.12 -15.05 23.33
N THR A 323 -13.18 -15.31 24.64
CA THR A 323 -14.36 -15.05 25.48
C THR A 323 -14.65 -13.56 25.68
N GLN A 324 -13.66 -12.69 25.45
CA GLN A 324 -13.77 -11.23 25.56
C GLN A 324 -13.69 -10.55 24.19
N CYS A 325 -13.70 -11.34 23.11
CA CYS A 325 -13.52 -10.87 21.74
C CYS A 325 -14.82 -10.25 21.20
N PRO A 326 -14.87 -8.92 20.94
CA PRO A 326 -16.09 -8.26 20.45
C PRO A 326 -16.52 -8.72 19.05
N ILE A 327 -15.62 -9.36 18.30
CA ILE A 327 -15.86 -9.85 16.94
C ILE A 327 -15.91 -11.38 16.87
N ARG A 328 -16.12 -12.07 18.00
CA ARG A 328 -16.12 -13.54 18.07
C ARG A 328 -17.02 -14.20 17.03
N ALA A 329 -18.18 -13.60 16.76
CA ALA A 329 -19.18 -14.09 15.81
C ALA A 329 -18.68 -14.13 14.35
N PHE A 330 -17.61 -13.40 14.03
CA PHE A 330 -17.03 -13.33 12.69
C PHE A 330 -15.80 -14.24 12.51
N CYS A 331 -15.30 -14.84 13.60
CA CYS A 331 -14.01 -15.53 13.64
C CYS A 331 -14.18 -17.06 13.52
N GLN A 332 -13.27 -17.71 12.78
CA GLN A 332 -13.24 -19.17 12.60
C GLN A 332 -12.45 -19.92 13.68
N GLU A 333 -11.78 -19.22 14.60
CA GLU A 333 -11.05 -19.87 15.69
C GLU A 333 -12.06 -20.67 16.54
N PRO A 334 -11.79 -21.93 16.95
CA PRO A 334 -12.73 -22.73 17.74
C PRO A 334 -13.13 -22.12 19.08
#